data_AF-A0A6M2CP27-F1
#
_entry.id   AF-A0A6M2CP27-F1
#
_cell.length_a   1.000
_cell.length_b   1.000
_cell.length_c   1.000
_cell.angle_alpha   90.00
_cell.angle_beta   90.00
_cell.angle_gamma   90.00
#
_symmetry.space_group_name_H-M   'P 1'
#
loop_
_entity.id
_entity.type
_entity.pdbx_description
1 polymer ?
#
loop_
_entity_poly.entity_id
_entity_poly.type
_entity_poly.pdbx_seq_one_letter_code
_entity_poly.pdbx_strand_id
1 'polypeptide(L)'
;MLRKSRVKRGFVGTALAVVAVAEAAAFCGCYYYYRRLNRSQEYRYWMYQNFKPGLEAYYRTGEVFGDNAIRTYDYKTWGVEE
;
A
#
# COMPACT_ATOMS: atom_id res chain seq x y z
N MET A 1 27.04 -25.43 -27.56
CA MET A 1 26.66 -24.17 -26.86
C MET A 1 25.14 -23.95 -26.71
N LEU A 2 24.26 -24.60 -27.48
CA LEU A 2 22.81 -24.35 -27.50
C LEU A 2 22.04 -24.67 -26.19
N ARG A 3 22.44 -25.69 -25.42
CA ARG A 3 21.71 -26.16 -24.22
C ARG A 3 21.73 -25.15 -23.06
N LYS A 4 22.82 -24.41 -22.89
CA LYS A 4 22.95 -23.36 -21.86
C LYS A 4 22.02 -22.17 -22.12
N SER A 5 21.67 -21.89 -23.39
CA SER A 5 20.80 -20.76 -23.75
C SER A 5 19.33 -21.00 -23.42
N ARG A 6 18.81 -22.22 -23.63
CA ARG A 6 17.41 -22.58 -23.30
C ARG A 6 17.14 -22.57 -21.80
N VAL A 7 18.08 -23.08 -21.01
CA VAL A 7 17.96 -23.08 -19.53
C VAL A 7 17.96 -21.66 -18.98
N LYS A 8 18.85 -20.79 -19.47
CA LYS A 8 18.85 -19.36 -19.11
C LYS A 8 17.54 -18.67 -19.48
N ARG A 9 16.98 -18.96 -20.65
CA ARG A 9 15.71 -18.37 -21.12
C ARG A 9 14.50 -18.85 -20.29
N GLY A 10 14.48 -20.11 -19.88
CA GLY A 10 13.46 -20.65 -18.97
C GLY A 10 13.51 -20.03 -17.57
N PHE A 11 14.71 -19.88 -17.00
CA PHE A 11 14.88 -19.25 -15.68
C PHE A 11 14.47 -17.77 -15.70
N VAL A 12 14.81 -17.02 -16.75
CA VAL A 12 14.37 -15.63 -16.92
C VAL A 12 12.85 -15.53 -17.04
N GLY A 13 12.21 -16.44 -17.80
CA GLY A 13 10.75 -16.47 -17.91
C GLY A 13 10.05 -16.70 -16.57
N THR A 14 10.51 -17.66 -15.77
CA THR A 14 9.96 -17.91 -14.43
C THR A 14 10.22 -16.75 -13.48
N ALA A 15 11.41 -16.15 -13.51
CA ALA A 15 11.74 -15.00 -12.67
C ALA A 15 10.82 -13.80 -12.97
N LEU A 16 10.59 -13.51 -14.25
CA LEU A 16 9.66 -12.44 -14.66
C LEU A 16 8.23 -12.72 -14.22
N ALA A 17 7.75 -13.96 -14.35
CA ALA A 17 6.42 -14.34 -13.89
C ALA A 17 6.27 -14.16 -12.37
N VAL A 18 7.27 -14.55 -11.58
CA VAL A 18 7.27 -14.36 -10.12
C VAL A 18 7.22 -12.88 -9.75
N VAL A 19 8.02 -12.05 -10.41
CA VAL A 19 8.00 -10.59 -10.19
C VAL A 19 6.63 -10.01 -10.52
N ALA A 20 6.05 -10.35 -11.67
CA ALA A 20 4.74 -9.87 -12.07
C ALA A 20 3.62 -10.28 -11.09
N VAL A 21 3.66 -11.52 -10.59
CA VAL A 21 2.71 -11.99 -9.57
C VAL A 21 2.90 -11.25 -8.25
N ALA A 22 4.15 -11.02 -7.84
CA ALA A 22 4.45 -10.28 -6.61
C ALA A 22 3.99 -8.82 -6.70
N GLU A 23 4.21 -8.14 -7.84
CA GLU A 23 3.73 -6.78 -8.08
C GLU A 23 2.21 -6.71 -8.08
N ALA A 24 1.54 -7.66 -8.73
CA ALA A 24 0.08 -7.73 -8.73
C ALA A 24 -0.49 -7.96 -7.31
N ALA A 25 0.13 -8.84 -6.53
CA ALA A 25 -0.26 -9.09 -5.14
C ALA A 25 -0.06 -7.84 -4.27
N ALA A 26 1.08 -7.16 -4.41
CA ALA A 26 1.36 -5.91 -3.71
C ALA A 26 0.35 -4.81 -4.09
N PHE A 27 0.06 -4.64 -5.38
CA PHE A 27 -0.94 -3.68 -5.87
C PHE A 27 -2.33 -3.96 -5.30
N CYS A 28 -2.78 -5.21 -5.35
CA CYS A 28 -4.06 -5.63 -4.75
C CYS A 28 -4.11 -5.36 -3.24
N GLY A 29 -3.01 -5.63 -2.52
CA GLY A 29 -2.87 -5.33 -1.10
C GLY A 29 -3.01 -3.83 -0.82
N CYS A 30 -2.24 -3.00 -1.52
CA CYS A 30 -2.31 -1.54 -1.40
C CYS A 30 -3.71 -1.00 -1.69
N TYR A 31 -4.35 -1.47 -2.76
CA TYR A 31 -5.71 -1.07 -3.12
C TYR A 31 -6.75 -1.46 -2.07
N TYR A 32 -6.62 -2.67 -1.50
CA TYR A 32 -7.49 -3.13 -0.41
C TYR A 32 -7.40 -2.21 0.81
N TYR A 33 -6.18 -1.89 1.26
CA TYR A 33 -5.97 -0.99 2.39
C TYR A 33 -6.48 0.42 2.08
N TYR A 34 -6.15 0.97 0.92
CA TYR A 34 -6.64 2.28 0.47
C TYR A 34 -8.17 2.36 0.50
N ARG A 35 -8.87 1.34 -0.02
CA ARG A 35 -10.33 1.31 -0.02
C ARG A 35 -10.91 1.28 1.40
N ARG A 36 -10.26 0.56 2.31
CA ARG A 36 -10.72 0.43 3.71
C ARG A 36 -10.46 1.71 4.49
N LEU A 37 -9.29 2.33 4.31
CA LEU A 37 -8.91 3.61 4.88
C LEU A 37 -9.87 4.74 4.46
N ASN A 38 -10.28 4.79 3.20
CA ASN A 38 -11.24 5.79 2.75
C ASN A 38 -12.67 5.59 3.29
N ARG A 39 -13.06 4.35 3.64
CA ARG A 39 -14.44 4.04 4.03
C ARG A 39 -14.71 4.10 5.53
N SER A 40 -13.68 3.96 6.37
CA SER A 40 -13.88 3.79 7.81
C SER A 40 -12.86 4.59 8.61
N GLN A 41 -13.34 5.58 9.36
CA GLN A 41 -12.56 6.31 10.34
C GLN A 41 -12.07 5.40 11.48
N GLU A 42 -12.89 4.45 11.93
CA GLU A 42 -12.49 3.45 12.93
C GLU A 42 -11.31 2.61 12.47
N TYR A 43 -11.27 2.24 11.19
CA TYR A 43 -10.13 1.52 10.64
C TYR A 43 -8.87 2.38 10.59
N ARG A 44 -9.01 3.68 10.28
CA ARG A 44 -7.90 4.64 10.37
C ARG A 44 -7.40 4.76 11.80
N TYR A 45 -8.29 4.76 12.79
CA TYR A 45 -7.92 4.79 14.21
C TYR A 45 -7.20 3.50 14.64
N TRP A 46 -7.68 2.33 14.20
CA TRP A 46 -6.98 1.08 14.43
C TRP A 46 -5.58 1.10 13.82
N MET A 47 -5.42 1.63 12.60
CA MET A 47 -4.10 1.78 11.98
C MET A 47 -3.23 2.80 12.73
N TYR A 48 -3.80 3.88 13.28
CA TYR A 48 -3.07 4.80 14.13
C TYR A 48 -2.43 4.09 15.33
N GLN A 49 -3.18 3.18 15.97
CA GLN A 49 -2.73 2.43 17.14
C GLN A 49 -1.76 1.27 16.80
N ASN A 50 -1.98 0.58 15.67
CA ASN A 50 -1.30 -0.69 15.39
C ASN A 50 -0.25 -0.59 14.26
N PHE A 51 -0.43 0.32 13.32
CA PHE A 51 0.48 0.49 12.18
C PHE A 51 0.51 1.94 11.65
N LYS A 52 1.00 2.85 12.52
CA LYS A 52 1.08 4.29 12.23
C LYS A 52 1.78 4.64 10.91
N PRO A 53 2.88 3.96 10.48
CA PRO A 53 3.51 4.26 9.20
C PRO A 53 2.59 4.08 7.99
N GLY A 54 1.72 3.07 8.00
CA GLY A 54 0.76 2.84 6.91
C GLY A 54 -0.32 3.92 6.84
N LEU A 55 -0.81 4.37 8.00
CA LEU A 55 -1.76 5.48 8.07
C LEU A 55 -1.11 6.80 7.61
N GLU A 56 0.13 7.04 8.01
CA GLU A 56 0.87 8.24 7.61
C GLU A 56 1.09 8.30 6.09
N ALA A 57 1.43 7.17 5.47
CA ALA A 57 1.53 7.08 4.02
C ALA A 57 0.21 7.42 3.33
N TYR A 58 -0.92 6.98 3.89
CA TYR A 58 -2.25 7.32 3.39
C TYR A 58 -2.54 8.82 3.48
N TYR A 59 -2.29 9.45 4.63
CA TYR A 59 -2.47 10.89 4.77
C TYR A 59 -1.59 11.66 3.78
N ARG A 60 -0.28 11.39 3.74
CA ARG A 60 0.65 12.04 2.80
C ARG A 60 0.23 11.91 1.35
N THR A 61 -0.33 10.75 0.99
CA THR A 61 -0.88 10.54 -0.35
C THR A 61 -2.04 11.51 -0.61
N GLY A 62 -2.99 11.63 0.32
CA GLY A 62 -4.07 12.62 0.26
C GLY A 62 -3.56 14.05 0.15
N GLU A 63 -2.53 14.42 0.92
CA GLU A 63 -1.92 15.75 0.90
C GLU A 63 -1.32 16.09 -0.48
N VAL A 64 -0.65 15.12 -1.12
CA VAL A 64 -0.12 15.26 -2.48
C VAL A 64 -1.24 15.48 -3.51
N PHE A 65 -2.42 14.89 -3.30
CA PHE A 65 -3.60 15.07 -4.16
C PHE A 65 -4.49 16.25 -3.74
N GLY A 66 -4.10 17.03 -2.73
CA GLY A 66 -4.77 18.26 -2.31
C GLY A 66 -5.86 18.09 -1.24
N ASP A 67 -5.97 16.93 -0.59
CA ASP A 67 -6.91 16.70 0.51
C ASP A 67 -6.17 16.54 1.85
N ASN A 68 -6.09 17.63 2.60
CA ASN A 68 -5.52 17.67 3.95
C ASN A 68 -6.58 17.50 5.06
N ALA A 69 -7.87 17.47 4.70
CA ALA A 69 -8.95 17.58 5.69
C ALA A 69 -9.11 16.31 6.54
N ILE A 70 -8.77 15.14 5.98
CA ILE A 70 -9.00 13.84 6.61
C ILE A 70 -8.14 13.68 7.87
N ARG A 71 -6.84 14.00 7.83
CA ARG A 71 -5.95 13.87 9.00
C ARG A 71 -6.43 14.73 10.16
N THR A 72 -6.66 16.02 9.91
CA THR A 72 -7.11 16.97 10.94
C THR A 72 -8.47 16.57 11.50
N TYR A 73 -9.40 16.11 10.65
CA TYR A 73 -10.70 15.60 11.10
C TYR A 73 -10.56 14.38 12.00
N ASP A 74 -9.71 13.44 11.62
CA ASP A 74 -9.47 12.22 12.38
C ASP A 74 -8.84 12.51 13.73
N TYR A 75 -7.78 13.30 13.79
CA TYR A 75 -7.11 13.63 15.04
C TYR A 75 -8.02 14.40 16.00
N LYS A 76 -8.80 15.35 15.48
CA LYS A 76 -9.83 16.04 16.26
C LYS A 76 -10.87 15.07 16.83
N THR A 77 -11.31 14.10 16.03
CA THR A 77 -12.30 13.10 16.46
C THR A 77 -11.74 12.19 17.54
N TRP A 78 -10.45 11.85 17.43
CA TRP A 78 -9.77 10.95 18.37
C TRP A 78 -9.22 11.65 19.61
N GLY A 79 -9.32 12.98 19.68
CA GLY A 79 -8.74 13.78 20.77
C GLY A 79 -7.22 13.76 20.80
N VAL A 80 -6.58 13.61 19.64
CA VAL A 80 -5.12 13.68 19.48
C VAL A 80 -4.76 15.11 19.09
N GLU A 81 -3.92 15.75 19.89
CA GLU A 81 -3.28 17.02 19.51
C GLU A 81 -2.07 16.72 18.62
N GLU A 82 -1.92 17.49 17.53
CA GLU A 82 -0.78 17.39 16.58
C GLU A 82 0.56 17.76 17.22
#